data_AF-A0ABD2JAA3-F1
#
_entry.id   AF-A0ABD2JAA3-F1
#
_cell.length_a   1.000
_cell.length_b   1.000
_cell.length_c   1.000
_cell.angle_alpha   90.00
_cell.angle_beta   90.00
_cell.angle_gamma   90.00
#
_symmetry.space_group_name_H-M   'P 1'
#
loop_
_entity.id
_entity.type
_entity.pdbx_description
1 polymer ?
#
loop_
_entity_poly.entity_id
_entity_poly.type
_entity_poly.pdbx_seq_one_letter_code
_entity_poly.pdbx_strand_id
1 'polypeptide(L)'
;MYRIRPYFPDFPVEPEHILYRLSCYHAIPAENSANSLQSNSTASLHIKITVNETGKQKRDNEQQKMKAVDDEFVNRLLKVSSRLDNLINVFGKKSSTKLKEDQNDNKLHSNSPNVMHALIGPTSCAVFPIHDYGEAFRKKYFGEILQCNLRSSDRILFDILKKIGDGRKVSFTCDSSSVAENSRVIVRLNLESDEISILRKDQKQIEGEISVWKFIGSLVGTYCADDQSVNELTDQWLALASSVQIDDLSRRISVHLGAHDFLSSQHAICLADLVLRCCFFDTKTSADLLNWSNIKASNNVQLWAKRVDDAFANI
;
A
#
# COMPACT_ATOMS: atom_id res chain seq x y z
N MET A 1 26.31 17.91 24.71
CA MET A 1 27.00 16.61 24.56
C MET A 1 26.76 15.80 25.81
N TYR A 2 26.02 14.70 25.73
CA TYR A 2 25.80 13.80 26.86
C TYR A 2 27.02 12.88 27.02
N ARG A 3 27.59 12.81 28.23
CA ARG A 3 28.68 11.88 28.55
C ARG A 3 28.07 10.53 28.94
N ILE A 4 28.20 9.54 28.07
CA ILE A 4 27.87 8.14 28.39
C ILE A 4 29.03 7.59 29.22
N ARG A 5 28.76 7.01 30.39
CA ARG A 5 29.79 6.33 31.19
C ARG A 5 30.10 4.96 30.58
N PRO A 6 31.37 4.58 30.41
CA PRO A 6 31.74 3.24 29.94
C PRO A 6 31.31 2.19 30.97
N TYR A 7 30.85 1.04 30.47
CA TYR A 7 30.22 -0.04 31.25
C TYR A 7 31.22 -0.94 32.01
N PHE A 8 32.53 -0.69 31.85
CA PHE A 8 33.59 -1.47 32.46
C PHE A 8 34.62 -0.53 33.13
N PRO A 9 34.66 -0.44 34.47
CA PRO A 9 35.49 0.53 35.18
C PRO A 9 36.96 0.11 35.34
N ASP A 10 37.32 -1.14 35.05
CA ASP A 10 38.59 -1.73 35.50
C ASP A 10 39.72 -1.69 34.47
N PHE A 11 39.53 -1.07 33.31
CA PHE A 11 40.60 -0.85 32.35
C PHE A 11 40.51 0.55 31.74
N PRO A 12 41.60 1.33 31.76
CA PRO A 12 41.63 2.63 31.11
C PRO A 12 41.56 2.41 29.60
N VAL A 13 40.38 2.60 29.02
CA VAL A 13 40.23 2.71 27.56
C VAL A 13 40.53 4.15 27.20
N GLU A 14 41.69 4.41 26.60
CA GLU A 14 41.88 5.65 25.84
C GLU A 14 41.06 5.52 24.55
N PRO A 15 39.99 6.31 24.36
CA PRO A 15 39.24 6.25 23.12
C PRO A 15 40.16 6.69 21.98
N GLU A 16 40.38 5.79 21.02
CA GLU A 16 41.15 6.09 19.83
C GLU A 16 40.50 7.28 19.11
N HIS A 17 41.33 8.18 18.56
CA HIS A 17 40.94 9.45 17.94
C HIS A 17 40.20 9.25 16.59
N ILE A 18 39.29 8.27 16.51
CA ILE A 18 38.38 8.05 15.39
C ILE A 18 37.09 8.83 15.68
N LEU A 19 37.25 10.14 15.90
CA LEU A 19 36.13 11.06 15.87
C LEU A 19 35.86 11.43 14.42
N TYR A 20 34.83 10.78 13.89
CA TYR A 20 34.02 11.20 12.77
C TYR A 20 33.89 12.74 12.72
N ARG A 21 34.66 13.39 11.84
CA ARG A 21 34.18 14.60 11.18
C ARG A 21 33.14 14.15 10.15
N LEU A 22 31.91 13.92 10.59
CA LEU A 22 30.80 13.98 9.66
C LEU A 22 30.63 15.46 9.31
N SER A 23 30.98 15.83 8.09
CA SER A 23 30.63 17.13 7.52
C SER A 23 29.14 17.33 7.71
N CYS A 24 28.76 18.39 8.43
CA CYS A 24 27.36 18.70 8.69
C CYS A 24 26.63 18.83 7.34
N TYR A 25 25.56 18.08 7.13
CA TYR A 25 24.73 18.11 5.92
C TYR A 25 23.99 19.45 5.71
N HIS A 26 24.13 20.39 6.66
CA HIS A 26 23.62 21.75 6.59
C HIS A 26 24.73 22.77 6.35
N ALA A 27 25.60 22.52 5.36
CA ALA A 27 26.39 23.59 4.78
C ALA A 27 25.43 24.55 4.06
N ILE A 28 25.03 25.62 4.74
CA ILE A 28 24.34 26.77 4.15
C ILE A 28 25.28 27.33 3.07
N PRO A 29 24.88 27.36 1.79
CA PRO A 29 25.66 28.03 0.77
C PRO A 29 25.72 29.51 1.13
N ALA A 30 26.93 30.02 1.35
CA ALA A 30 27.18 31.43 1.55
C ALA A 30 26.61 32.21 0.35
N GLU A 31 25.76 33.17 0.68
CA GLU A 31 25.25 34.19 -0.22
C GLU A 31 26.39 34.88 -0.95
N ASN A 32 26.24 35.09 -2.26
CA ASN A 32 26.79 36.25 -2.93
C ASN A 32 26.04 36.54 -4.25
N SER A 33 25.76 37.83 -4.42
CA SER A 33 25.48 38.54 -5.68
C SER A 33 24.03 38.57 -6.19
N ALA A 34 23.28 39.50 -5.59
CA ALA A 34 22.73 40.69 -6.24
C ALA A 34 22.40 40.61 -7.74
N ASN A 35 21.13 40.85 -8.08
CA ASN A 35 20.79 42.00 -8.92
C ASN A 35 19.31 42.40 -8.76
N SER A 36 19.15 43.68 -8.47
CA SER A 36 17.91 44.44 -8.40
C SER A 36 17.31 44.65 -9.79
N LEU A 37 15.97 44.68 -9.89
CA LEU A 37 15.28 45.67 -10.71
C LEU A 37 13.82 45.86 -10.26
N GLN A 38 13.56 47.10 -9.82
CA GLN A 38 12.30 47.84 -9.76
C GLN A 38 11.54 47.78 -11.11
N SER A 39 10.28 48.14 -11.31
CA SER A 39 9.08 48.51 -10.54
C SER A 39 7.95 48.73 -11.58
N ASN A 40 6.70 48.80 -11.12
CA ASN A 40 5.55 49.47 -11.75
C ASN A 40 4.84 48.81 -12.94
N SER A 41 3.57 48.40 -12.71
CA SER A 41 2.41 48.95 -13.44
C SER A 41 1.10 48.39 -12.88
N THR A 42 0.35 49.26 -12.22
CA THR A 42 -1.07 49.09 -11.91
C THR A 42 -1.89 49.33 -13.18
N ALA A 43 -2.28 48.25 -13.87
CA ALA A 43 -3.26 48.31 -14.95
C ALA A 43 -4.58 47.70 -14.47
N SER A 44 -5.56 48.58 -14.28
CA SER A 44 -6.98 48.28 -14.08
C SER A 44 -7.51 47.35 -15.18
N LEU A 45 -7.89 46.14 -14.81
CA LEU A 45 -8.47 45.14 -15.68
C LEU A 45 -9.99 45.37 -15.80
N HIS A 46 -10.41 46.05 -16.88
CA HIS A 46 -11.80 46.05 -17.32
C HIS A 46 -12.13 44.71 -17.97
N ILE A 47 -12.85 43.85 -17.23
CA ILE A 47 -13.41 42.61 -17.75
C ILE A 47 -14.67 42.95 -18.55
N LYS A 48 -14.53 43.05 -19.88
CA LYS A 48 -15.66 42.94 -20.80
C LYS A 48 -16.01 41.46 -20.93
N ILE A 49 -17.13 41.05 -20.36
CA ILE A 49 -17.74 39.74 -20.59
C ILE A 49 -18.34 39.77 -21.99
N THR A 50 -17.59 39.28 -22.97
CA THR A 50 -18.14 38.94 -24.28
C THR A 50 -18.55 37.47 -24.22
N VAL A 51 -19.86 37.23 -24.16
CA VAL A 51 -20.43 35.87 -24.26
C VAL A 51 -20.27 35.42 -25.71
N ASN A 52 -19.18 34.72 -25.99
CA ASN A 52 -18.99 34.04 -27.28
C ASN A 52 -19.53 32.61 -27.19
N GLU A 53 -20.40 32.27 -28.13
CA GLU A 53 -21.05 30.96 -28.32
C GLU A 53 -20.09 29.87 -28.82
N THR A 54 -18.91 29.72 -28.21
CA THR A 54 -17.91 28.67 -28.55
C THR A 54 -17.96 27.47 -27.58
N GLY A 55 -19.08 27.28 -26.89
CA GLY A 55 -19.24 26.30 -25.80
C GLY A 55 -19.32 24.82 -26.21
N LYS A 56 -19.54 24.50 -27.49
CA LYS A 56 -19.61 23.09 -27.96
C LYS A 56 -18.22 22.50 -28.26
N GLN A 57 -17.38 23.19 -29.04
CA GLN A 57 -16.06 22.66 -29.41
C GLN A 57 -15.08 22.53 -28.23
N LYS A 58 -15.21 23.35 -27.19
CA LYS A 58 -14.33 23.26 -26.01
C LYS A 58 -14.64 22.04 -25.14
N ARG A 59 -15.91 21.61 -25.07
CA ARG A 59 -16.33 20.40 -24.35
C ARG A 59 -15.88 19.12 -25.06
N ASP A 60 -15.93 19.10 -26.38
CA ASP A 60 -15.47 17.94 -27.16
C ASP A 60 -13.96 17.74 -27.03
N ASN A 61 -13.17 18.82 -26.98
CA ASN A 61 -11.72 18.77 -26.75
C ASN A 61 -11.33 18.33 -25.33
N GLU A 62 -12.08 18.76 -24.30
CA GLU A 62 -11.85 18.31 -22.92
C GLU A 62 -12.24 16.84 -22.72
N GLN A 63 -13.34 16.39 -23.35
CA GLN A 63 -13.74 14.97 -23.35
C GLN A 63 -12.74 14.08 -24.09
N GLN A 64 -12.18 14.53 -25.22
CA GLN A 64 -11.11 13.79 -25.92
C GLN A 64 -9.83 13.70 -25.09
N LYS A 65 -9.44 14.77 -24.39
CA LYS A 65 -8.30 14.74 -23.46
C LYS A 65 -8.52 13.76 -22.29
N MET A 66 -9.73 13.73 -21.72
CA MET A 66 -10.05 12.77 -20.65
C MET A 66 -10.00 11.32 -21.15
N LYS A 67 -10.56 11.04 -22.34
CA LYS A 67 -10.45 9.71 -22.96
C LYS A 67 -9.00 9.27 -23.18
N ALA A 68 -8.15 10.16 -23.67
CA ALA A 68 -6.73 9.86 -23.89
C ALA A 68 -6.00 9.50 -22.58
N VAL A 69 -6.30 10.20 -21.48
CA VAL A 69 -5.74 9.91 -20.15
C VAL A 69 -6.25 8.57 -19.60
N ASP A 70 -7.52 8.24 -19.81
CA ASP A 70 -8.08 6.95 -19.41
C ASP A 70 -7.48 5.79 -20.19
N ASP A 71 -7.24 5.97 -21.50
CA ASP A 71 -6.56 4.96 -22.32
C ASP A 71 -5.10 4.82 -21.91
N GLU A 72 -4.40 5.90 -21.58
CA GLU A 72 -3.03 5.84 -21.05
C GLU A 72 -2.96 5.08 -19.73
N PHE A 73 -3.87 5.35 -18.78
CA PHE A 73 -3.92 4.65 -17.50
C PHE A 73 -4.23 3.16 -17.66
N VAL A 74 -5.23 2.81 -18.48
CA VAL A 74 -5.56 1.41 -18.78
C VAL A 74 -4.38 0.70 -19.45
N ASN A 75 -3.69 1.36 -20.38
CA ASN A 75 -2.49 0.81 -21.00
C ASN A 75 -1.34 0.62 -20.00
N ARG A 76 -1.17 1.54 -19.03
CA ARG A 76 -0.21 1.36 -17.93
C ARG A 76 -0.58 0.16 -17.06
N LEU A 77 -1.85 -0.01 -16.70
CA LEU A 77 -2.35 -1.17 -15.95
C LEU A 77 -2.13 -2.49 -16.71
N LEU A 78 -2.46 -2.53 -18.01
CA LEU A 78 -2.22 -3.72 -18.86
C LEU A 78 -0.72 -4.05 -18.98
N LYS A 79 0.13 -3.02 -19.08
CA LYS A 79 1.59 -3.19 -19.09
C LYS A 79 2.11 -3.71 -17.74
N VAL A 80 1.54 -3.26 -16.63
CA VAL A 80 1.88 -3.79 -15.29
C VAL A 80 1.40 -5.23 -15.14
N SER A 81 0.19 -5.56 -15.60
CA SER A 81 -0.36 -6.93 -15.58
C SER A 81 0.57 -7.90 -16.31
N SER A 82 0.98 -7.56 -17.53
CA SER A 82 1.89 -8.41 -18.31
C SER A 82 3.28 -8.56 -17.67
N ARG A 83 3.79 -7.55 -16.96
CA ARG A 83 5.03 -7.69 -16.15
C ARG A 83 4.83 -8.64 -14.98
N LEU A 84 3.65 -8.59 -14.35
CA LEU A 84 3.30 -9.45 -13.23
C LEU A 84 3.18 -10.93 -13.67
N ASP A 85 2.52 -11.19 -14.80
CA ASP A 85 2.43 -12.53 -15.38
C ASP A 85 3.81 -13.11 -15.70
N ASN A 86 4.72 -12.27 -16.21
CA ASN A 86 6.12 -12.66 -16.43
C ASN A 86 6.85 -12.97 -15.12
N LEU A 87 6.64 -12.19 -14.06
CA LEU A 87 7.23 -12.46 -12.74
C LEU A 87 6.70 -13.77 -12.15
N ILE A 88 5.38 -14.00 -12.21
CA ILE A 88 4.75 -15.25 -11.76
C ILE A 88 5.36 -16.45 -12.50
N ASN A 89 5.55 -16.36 -13.82
CA ASN A 89 6.18 -17.41 -14.61
C ASN A 89 7.66 -17.65 -14.25
N VAL A 90 8.41 -16.60 -13.92
CA VAL A 90 9.82 -16.70 -13.51
C VAL A 90 9.96 -17.31 -12.12
N PHE A 91 9.10 -16.92 -11.16
CA PHE A 91 9.13 -17.46 -9.80
C PHE A 91 8.51 -18.85 -9.71
N GLY A 92 7.44 -19.13 -10.45
CA GLY A 92 6.79 -20.44 -10.50
C GLY A 92 7.74 -21.54 -10.98
N LYS A 93 8.56 -21.28 -12.01
CA LYS A 93 9.54 -22.24 -12.55
C LYS A 93 10.72 -22.54 -11.63
N LYS A 94 11.07 -21.63 -10.71
CA LYS A 94 12.20 -21.83 -9.77
C LYS A 94 11.84 -22.66 -8.54
N SER A 95 10.54 -22.80 -8.23
CA SER A 95 10.08 -23.54 -7.05
C SER A 95 10.11 -25.07 -7.20
N SER A 96 10.13 -25.59 -8.43
CA SER A 96 9.97 -27.01 -8.72
C SER A 96 11.28 -27.81 -8.89
N THR A 97 12.46 -27.17 -8.82
CA THR A 97 13.73 -27.83 -9.20
C THR A 97 14.70 -28.18 -8.08
N LYS A 98 14.43 -27.87 -6.81
CA LYS A 98 15.31 -28.30 -5.70
C LYS A 98 14.51 -28.53 -4.43
N LEU A 99 14.25 -29.79 -4.10
CA LEU A 99 14.09 -30.32 -2.73
C LEU A 99 14.02 -31.86 -2.80
N LYS A 100 15.17 -32.46 -3.10
CA LYS A 100 15.56 -33.78 -2.62
C LYS A 100 16.96 -33.63 -2.04
N GLU A 101 17.20 -34.30 -0.92
CA GLU A 101 18.45 -34.32 -0.12
C GLU A 101 18.59 -33.15 0.87
N ASP A 102 18.04 -33.35 2.07
CA ASP A 102 18.85 -33.61 3.28
C ASP A 102 17.93 -33.62 4.51
N GLN A 103 17.43 -34.81 4.85
CA GLN A 103 16.97 -35.10 6.21
C GLN A 103 18.13 -35.78 6.92
N ASN A 104 18.85 -35.03 7.75
CA ASN A 104 19.72 -35.62 8.75
C ASN A 104 19.68 -34.82 10.04
N ASP A 105 19.66 -35.57 11.13
CA ASP A 105 19.42 -35.20 12.51
C ASP A 105 20.04 -33.88 12.97
N ASN A 106 19.22 -33.02 13.59
CA ASN A 106 19.74 -31.99 14.50
C ASN A 106 18.90 -31.88 15.77
N LYS A 107 19.49 -32.38 16.86
CA LYS A 107 19.10 -32.11 18.25
C LYS A 107 19.14 -30.59 18.47
N LEU A 108 18.02 -30.03 18.93
CA LEU A 108 17.92 -28.63 19.34
C LEU A 108 18.84 -28.37 20.55
N HIS A 109 19.92 -27.61 20.33
CA HIS A 109 20.64 -26.94 21.39
C HIS A 109 19.88 -25.66 21.81
N SER A 110 19.50 -25.61 23.08
CA SER A 110 18.68 -24.57 23.72
C SER A 110 19.47 -23.29 24.08
N ASN A 111 20.29 -22.77 23.16
CA ASN A 111 21.05 -21.54 23.39
C ASN A 111 20.72 -20.51 22.30
N SER A 112 19.51 -19.94 22.35
CA SER A 112 19.26 -18.68 21.64
C SER A 112 19.93 -17.54 22.42
N PRO A 113 20.82 -16.75 21.80
CA PRO A 113 21.37 -15.57 22.45
C PRO A 113 20.25 -14.57 22.73
N ASN A 114 20.31 -13.92 23.90
CA ASN A 114 19.41 -12.83 24.28
C ASN A 114 19.32 -11.81 23.14
N VAL A 115 18.20 -11.86 22.40
CA VAL A 115 17.87 -10.88 21.38
C VAL A 115 17.64 -9.59 22.14
N MET A 116 18.57 -8.64 22.00
CA MET A 116 18.34 -7.26 22.40
C MET A 116 17.10 -6.77 21.68
N HIS A 117 15.98 -6.70 22.40
CA HIS A 117 14.82 -5.98 21.96
C HIS A 117 15.29 -4.55 21.71
N ALA A 118 15.31 -4.13 20.44
CA ALA A 118 15.44 -2.72 20.12
C ALA A 118 14.36 -2.01 20.95
N LEU A 119 14.79 -1.15 21.87
CA LEU A 119 13.95 -0.27 22.66
C LEU A 119 13.32 0.73 21.68
N ILE A 120 12.29 0.29 20.96
CA ILE A 120 11.36 1.16 20.26
C ILE A 120 10.53 1.79 21.38
N GLY A 121 10.92 2.99 21.79
CA GLY A 121 10.15 3.76 22.74
C GLY A 121 8.71 3.90 22.23
N PRO A 122 7.69 3.86 23.11
CA PRO A 122 6.32 4.04 22.70
C PRO A 122 6.17 5.47 22.15
N THR A 123 6.16 5.62 20.84
CA THR A 123 5.72 6.86 20.20
C THR A 123 4.23 7.00 20.51
N SER A 124 3.93 7.84 21.50
CA SER A 124 2.65 8.02 22.16
C SER A 124 1.56 8.66 21.27
N CYS A 125 1.58 8.42 19.95
CA CYS A 125 0.64 9.02 19.00
C CYS A 125 0.37 8.20 17.72
N ALA A 126 0.88 6.99 17.54
CA ALA A 126 0.91 6.36 16.22
C ALA A 126 -0.39 5.62 15.85
N VAL A 127 -1.49 6.35 15.63
CA VAL A 127 -2.49 5.89 14.66
C VAL A 127 -1.77 5.90 13.32
N PHE A 128 -1.25 4.75 12.89
CA PHE A 128 -0.53 4.65 11.64
C PHE A 128 -1.49 5.02 10.51
N PRO A 129 -1.19 6.07 9.74
CA PRO A 129 -2.12 6.52 8.73
C PRO A 129 -2.23 5.42 7.68
N ILE A 130 -3.46 5.00 7.38
CA ILE A 130 -3.71 4.40 6.08
C ILE A 130 -3.45 5.49 5.07
N HIS A 131 -2.49 5.26 4.17
CA HIS A 131 -2.11 6.28 3.22
C HIS A 131 -3.34 6.76 2.42
N ASP A 132 -3.41 8.03 2.03
CA ASP A 132 -4.43 8.54 1.12
C ASP A 132 -3.73 9.12 -0.11
N TYR A 133 -3.54 8.29 -1.14
CA TYR A 133 -2.89 8.68 -2.40
C TYR A 133 -3.73 9.62 -3.29
N GLY A 134 -4.82 10.17 -2.76
CA GLY A 134 -5.31 11.48 -3.18
C GLY A 134 -6.67 11.47 -3.88
N GLU A 135 -7.35 12.61 -3.70
CA GLU A 135 -8.69 12.89 -4.24
C GLU A 135 -8.73 12.90 -5.78
N ALA A 136 -7.59 13.11 -6.45
CA ALA A 136 -7.53 13.32 -7.90
C ALA A 136 -7.91 12.06 -8.69
N PHE A 137 -7.42 10.88 -8.29
CA PHE A 137 -7.82 9.62 -8.93
C PHE A 137 -9.30 9.32 -8.65
N ARG A 138 -9.73 9.43 -7.39
CA ARG A 138 -11.12 9.22 -6.98
C ARG A 138 -12.10 10.12 -7.74
N LYS A 139 -11.76 11.39 -7.94
CA LYS A 139 -12.57 12.39 -8.66
C LYS A 139 -12.93 11.95 -10.08
N LYS A 140 -12.06 11.17 -10.74
CA LYS A 140 -12.33 10.63 -12.10
C LYS A 140 -13.47 9.62 -12.13
N TYR A 141 -13.79 9.02 -10.99
CA TYR A 141 -14.82 7.99 -10.85
C TYR A 141 -16.04 8.48 -10.06
N PHE A 142 -16.14 9.79 -9.81
CA PHE A 142 -17.29 10.32 -9.09
C PHE A 142 -18.59 10.16 -9.90
N GLY A 143 -19.63 9.61 -9.27
CA GLY A 143 -20.91 9.27 -9.88
C GLY A 143 -20.92 7.95 -10.64
N GLU A 144 -19.78 7.26 -10.73
CA GLU A 144 -19.66 6.00 -11.47
C GLU A 144 -20.15 4.81 -10.63
N ILE A 145 -20.76 3.84 -11.31
CA ILE A 145 -21.13 2.53 -10.75
C ILE A 145 -20.20 1.49 -11.37
N LEU A 146 -19.35 0.91 -10.53
CA LEU A 146 -18.39 -0.11 -10.94
C LEU A 146 -18.93 -1.48 -10.54
N GLN A 147 -19.00 -2.42 -11.48
CA GLN A 147 -19.39 -3.79 -11.19
C GLN A 147 -18.14 -4.63 -10.97
N CYS A 148 -18.02 -5.28 -9.82
CA CYS A 148 -16.87 -6.08 -9.46
C CYS A 148 -17.32 -7.49 -9.04
N ASN A 149 -16.84 -8.50 -9.76
CA ASN A 149 -16.98 -9.89 -9.38
C ASN A 149 -15.75 -10.27 -8.56
N LEU A 150 -15.96 -10.79 -7.35
CA LEU A 150 -14.91 -11.21 -6.43
C LEU A 150 -15.18 -12.64 -5.97
N ARG A 151 -14.13 -13.35 -5.55
CA ARG A 151 -14.29 -14.70 -4.99
C ARG A 151 -14.87 -14.61 -3.59
N SER A 152 -15.52 -15.69 -3.16
CA SER A 152 -16.02 -15.81 -1.78
C SER A 152 -14.90 -15.69 -0.73
N SER A 153 -13.67 -16.12 -1.05
CA SER A 153 -12.48 -15.95 -0.19
C SER A 153 -12.13 -14.50 0.10
N ASP A 154 -12.52 -13.59 -0.79
CA ASP A 154 -12.08 -12.20 -0.78
C ASP A 154 -12.97 -11.32 0.10
N ARG A 155 -14.03 -11.91 0.65
CA ARG A 155 -15.04 -11.20 1.45
C ARG A 155 -14.43 -10.43 2.62
N ILE A 156 -13.44 -11.01 3.30
CA ILE A 156 -12.79 -10.37 4.45
C ILE A 156 -12.03 -9.11 4.02
N LEU A 157 -11.25 -9.22 2.95
CA LEU A 157 -10.52 -8.08 2.38
C LEU A 157 -11.49 -7.00 1.93
N PHE A 158 -12.59 -7.39 1.31
CA PHE A 158 -13.62 -6.46 0.89
C PHE A 158 -14.26 -5.72 2.08
N ASP A 159 -14.64 -6.43 3.15
CA ASP A 159 -15.25 -5.81 4.32
C ASP A 159 -14.31 -4.79 4.97
N ILE A 160 -13.00 -5.09 4.95
CA ILE A 160 -11.95 -4.15 5.36
C ILE A 160 -11.92 -2.92 4.44
N LEU A 161 -11.82 -3.12 3.12
CA LEU A 161 -11.78 -2.02 2.14
C LEU A 161 -13.05 -1.17 2.18
N LYS A 162 -14.20 -1.77 2.49
CA LYS A 162 -15.47 -1.09 2.69
C LYS A 162 -15.40 -0.12 3.86
N LYS A 163 -14.95 -0.55 5.04
CA LYS A 163 -14.77 0.33 6.20
C LYS A 163 -13.84 1.52 5.90
N ILE A 164 -12.72 1.26 5.22
CA ILE A 164 -11.79 2.33 4.80
C ILE A 164 -12.48 3.28 3.81
N GLY A 165 -13.24 2.72 2.86
CA GLY A 165 -13.95 3.48 1.83
C GLY A 165 -15.03 4.39 2.40
N ASP A 166 -15.78 3.93 3.40
CA ASP A 166 -16.84 4.71 4.04
C ASP A 166 -16.28 6.01 4.64
N GLY A 167 -15.12 5.94 5.32
CA GLY A 167 -14.38 7.12 5.80
C GLY A 167 -13.87 8.05 4.67
N ARG A 168 -13.81 7.55 3.44
CA ARG A 168 -13.28 8.24 2.24
C ARG A 168 -14.34 8.53 1.18
N LYS A 169 -15.63 8.39 1.51
CA LYS A 169 -16.78 8.60 0.61
C LYS A 169 -16.80 7.70 -0.63
N VAL A 170 -16.21 6.51 -0.52
CA VAL A 170 -16.30 5.43 -1.51
C VAL A 170 -17.20 4.36 -0.92
N SER A 171 -18.39 4.17 -1.47
CA SER A 171 -19.35 3.23 -0.91
C SER A 171 -19.37 1.93 -1.70
N PHE A 172 -19.42 0.85 -0.95
CA PHE A 172 -19.49 -0.48 -1.50
C PHE A 172 -20.83 -1.11 -1.15
N THR A 173 -21.50 -1.65 -2.16
CA THR A 173 -22.81 -2.30 -2.01
C THR A 173 -22.72 -3.74 -2.47
N CYS A 174 -23.12 -4.67 -1.61
CA CYS A 174 -23.43 -6.03 -2.01
C CYS A 174 -24.92 -6.03 -2.41
N ASP A 175 -25.24 -6.53 -3.59
CA ASP A 175 -26.60 -6.62 -4.14
C ASP A 175 -27.26 -5.27 -4.49
N SER A 176 -28.49 -5.31 -5.01
CA SER A 176 -29.34 -4.16 -5.38
C SER A 176 -29.80 -3.30 -4.19
N SER A 177 -29.12 -3.42 -3.05
CA SER A 177 -29.39 -2.65 -1.84
C SER A 177 -29.17 -1.15 -2.08
N SER A 178 -29.90 -0.34 -1.31
CA SER A 178 -29.92 1.12 -1.45
C SER A 178 -28.53 1.72 -1.25
N VAL A 179 -28.10 2.51 -2.21
CA VAL A 179 -26.86 3.28 -2.17
C VAL A 179 -26.99 4.41 -1.13
N ALA A 180 -25.95 4.67 -0.35
CA ALA A 180 -25.94 5.82 0.55
C ALA A 180 -25.97 7.14 -0.26
N GLU A 181 -26.82 8.09 0.14
CA GLU A 181 -27.09 9.32 -0.63
C GLU A 181 -25.85 10.23 -0.85
N ASN A 182 -24.78 10.03 -0.05
CA ASN A 182 -23.57 10.86 -0.08
C ASN A 182 -22.34 10.17 -0.70
N SER A 183 -22.51 8.98 -1.26
CA SER A 183 -21.44 8.21 -1.88
C SER A 183 -20.95 8.91 -3.14
N ARG A 184 -19.64 9.15 -3.24
CA ARG A 184 -19.06 9.72 -4.46
C ARG A 184 -18.76 8.66 -5.51
N VAL A 185 -18.37 7.46 -5.10
CA VAL A 185 -18.11 6.31 -5.99
C VAL A 185 -18.88 5.12 -5.45
N ILE A 186 -19.52 4.34 -6.33
CA ILE A 186 -20.29 3.16 -5.94
C ILE A 186 -19.63 1.93 -6.58
N VAL A 187 -19.18 1.01 -5.74
CA VAL A 187 -18.66 -0.29 -6.19
C VAL A 187 -19.69 -1.37 -5.83
N ARG A 188 -20.33 -1.92 -6.85
CA ARG A 188 -21.29 -3.03 -6.74
C ARG A 188 -20.55 -4.35 -6.81
N LEU A 189 -20.77 -5.19 -5.82
CA LEU A 189 -20.18 -6.51 -5.78
C LEU A 189 -21.14 -7.60 -6.24
N ASN A 190 -20.53 -8.61 -6.86
CA ASN A 190 -21.07 -9.95 -6.96
C ASN A 190 -20.05 -10.94 -6.35
N LEU A 191 -20.41 -11.57 -5.24
CA LEU A 191 -19.54 -12.50 -4.48
C LEU A 191 -19.76 -13.98 -4.82
N GLU A 192 -20.64 -14.28 -5.78
CA GLU A 192 -21.08 -15.66 -6.09
C GLU A 192 -20.25 -16.32 -7.20
N SER A 193 -19.16 -15.68 -7.64
CA SER A 193 -18.34 -16.19 -8.74
C SER A 193 -17.09 -16.90 -8.21
N ASP A 194 -16.97 -18.19 -8.51
CA ASP A 194 -15.71 -18.95 -8.39
C ASP A 194 -14.71 -18.60 -9.52
N GLU A 195 -15.07 -17.68 -10.41
CA GLU A 195 -14.26 -17.31 -11.58
C GLU A 195 -13.21 -16.23 -11.26
N ILE A 196 -12.56 -15.75 -12.31
CA ILE A 196 -11.56 -14.68 -12.27
C ILE A 196 -12.23 -13.39 -11.78
N SER A 197 -11.55 -12.67 -10.87
CA SER A 197 -12.03 -11.35 -10.44
C SER A 197 -12.08 -10.40 -11.63
N ILE A 198 -13.25 -9.80 -11.86
CA ILE A 198 -13.53 -8.97 -13.02
C ILE A 198 -14.14 -7.65 -12.54
N LEU A 199 -13.57 -6.53 -12.97
CA LEU A 199 -14.15 -5.21 -12.79
C LEU A 199 -14.56 -4.61 -14.12
N ARG A 200 -15.85 -4.27 -14.26
CA ARG A 200 -16.43 -3.69 -15.48
C ARG A 200 -16.79 -2.22 -15.27
N LYS A 201 -16.37 -1.40 -16.23
CA LYS A 201 -16.84 -0.04 -16.45
C LYS A 201 -17.15 0.13 -17.94
N ASP A 202 -18.41 0.35 -18.29
CA ASP A 202 -18.86 0.47 -19.67
C ASP A 202 -18.39 -0.73 -20.55
N GLN A 203 -17.63 -0.45 -21.61
CA GLN A 203 -17.02 -1.45 -22.50
C GLN A 203 -15.62 -1.88 -22.06
N LYS A 204 -15.07 -1.30 -20.98
CA LYS A 204 -13.75 -1.62 -20.47
C LYS A 204 -13.87 -2.63 -19.33
N GLN A 205 -13.02 -3.65 -19.39
CA GLN A 205 -12.95 -4.70 -18.39
C GLN A 205 -11.51 -4.80 -17.86
N ILE A 206 -11.37 -4.84 -16.53
CA ILE A 206 -10.14 -5.19 -15.84
C ILE A 206 -10.32 -6.62 -15.33
N GLU A 207 -9.39 -7.49 -15.70
CA GLU A 207 -9.39 -8.89 -15.29
C GLU A 207 -8.19 -9.18 -14.40
N GLY A 208 -8.36 -10.15 -13.50
CA GLY A 208 -7.30 -10.64 -12.63
C GLY A 208 -7.39 -10.05 -11.23
N GLU A 209 -7.28 -10.93 -10.25
CA GLU A 209 -7.39 -10.65 -8.82
C GLU A 209 -6.52 -9.45 -8.38
N ILE A 210 -5.22 -9.50 -8.70
CA ILE A 210 -4.27 -8.46 -8.32
C ILE A 210 -4.60 -7.12 -8.99
N SER A 211 -5.00 -7.12 -10.27
CA SER A 211 -5.36 -5.90 -11.00
C SER A 211 -6.63 -5.26 -10.41
N VAL A 212 -7.62 -6.08 -10.06
CA VAL A 212 -8.84 -5.63 -9.37
C VAL A 212 -8.50 -5.03 -8.00
N TRP A 213 -7.63 -5.68 -7.22
CA TRP A 213 -7.21 -5.15 -5.92
C TRP A 213 -6.45 -3.83 -6.01
N LYS A 214 -5.54 -3.69 -6.97
CA LYS A 214 -4.84 -2.42 -7.18
C LYS A 214 -5.81 -1.32 -7.53
N PHE A 215 -6.81 -1.62 -8.37
CA PHE A 215 -7.83 -0.66 -8.74
C PHE A 215 -8.70 -0.23 -7.55
N ILE A 216 -9.26 -1.19 -6.80
CA ILE A 216 -10.05 -0.89 -5.60
C ILE A 216 -9.19 -0.18 -4.56
N GLY A 217 -7.96 -0.64 -4.35
CA GLY A 217 -6.97 -0.03 -3.47
C GLY A 217 -6.65 1.41 -3.88
N SER A 218 -6.59 1.71 -5.17
CA SER A 218 -6.41 3.09 -5.66
C SER A 218 -7.64 3.95 -5.36
N LEU A 219 -8.85 3.38 -5.52
CA LEU A 219 -10.09 4.08 -5.20
C LEU A 219 -10.17 4.40 -3.71
N VAL A 220 -9.91 3.44 -2.84
CA VAL A 220 -9.89 3.73 -1.41
C VAL A 220 -8.65 4.50 -1.00
N GLY A 221 -7.58 4.53 -1.79
CA GLY A 221 -6.35 5.26 -1.52
C GLY A 221 -5.27 4.46 -0.76
N THR A 222 -5.43 3.15 -0.60
CA THR A 222 -4.44 2.23 0.01
C THR A 222 -3.34 1.79 -0.95
N TYR A 223 -3.52 2.03 -2.26
CA TYR A 223 -2.52 1.76 -3.30
C TYR A 223 -2.10 3.07 -4.00
N CYS A 224 -0.80 3.21 -4.27
CA CYS A 224 -0.24 4.35 -4.99
C CYS A 224 0.22 3.95 -6.38
N ALA A 225 -0.32 4.59 -7.41
CA ALA A 225 0.24 4.45 -8.76
C ALA A 225 1.45 5.36 -8.99
N ASP A 226 1.55 6.46 -8.23
CA ASP A 226 2.49 7.56 -8.50
C ASP A 226 3.86 7.39 -7.83
N ASP A 227 3.92 6.69 -6.69
CA ASP A 227 5.17 6.36 -6.00
C ASP A 227 5.67 5.02 -6.51
N GLN A 228 6.63 5.06 -7.43
CA GLN A 228 7.19 3.88 -8.05
C GLN A 228 7.80 2.90 -7.03
N SER A 229 8.41 3.39 -5.96
CA SER A 229 9.09 2.54 -4.98
C SER A 229 8.09 1.73 -4.14
N VAL A 230 7.06 2.39 -3.63
CA VAL A 230 5.98 1.76 -2.85
C VAL A 230 5.16 0.83 -3.74
N ASN A 231 4.86 1.25 -4.97
CA ASN A 231 4.13 0.46 -5.94
C ASN A 231 4.87 -0.84 -6.28
N GLU A 232 6.15 -0.77 -6.64
CA GLU A 232 6.94 -1.97 -6.98
C GLU A 232 7.02 -2.97 -5.82
N LEU A 233 7.17 -2.49 -4.58
CA LEU A 233 7.14 -3.36 -3.40
C LEU A 233 5.74 -3.94 -3.15
N THR A 234 4.70 -3.13 -3.29
CA THR A 234 3.30 -3.59 -3.17
C THR A 234 3.03 -4.72 -4.17
N ASP A 235 3.43 -4.52 -5.42
CA ASP A 235 3.26 -5.47 -6.51
C ASP A 235 3.97 -6.80 -6.25
N GLN A 236 5.19 -6.74 -5.71
CA GLN A 236 5.94 -7.94 -5.33
C GLN A 236 5.23 -8.74 -4.24
N TRP A 237 4.72 -8.07 -3.20
CA TRP A 237 4.00 -8.74 -2.12
C TRP A 237 2.68 -9.33 -2.58
N LEU A 238 1.91 -8.62 -3.42
CA LEU A 238 0.68 -9.13 -4.00
C LEU A 238 0.94 -10.38 -4.87
N ALA A 239 1.99 -10.36 -5.70
CA ALA A 239 2.36 -11.53 -6.50
C ALA A 239 2.80 -12.72 -5.62
N LEU A 240 3.51 -12.47 -4.52
CA LEU A 240 3.89 -13.50 -3.56
C LEU A 240 2.67 -14.09 -2.84
N ALA A 241 1.70 -13.26 -2.46
CA ALA A 241 0.48 -13.70 -1.79
C ALA A 241 -0.32 -14.71 -2.65
N SER A 242 -0.34 -14.51 -3.97
CA SER A 242 -1.06 -15.41 -4.89
C SER A 242 -0.30 -16.69 -5.27
N SER A 243 1.00 -16.82 -4.95
CA SER A 243 1.85 -17.90 -5.49
C SER A 243 2.55 -18.77 -4.46
N VAL A 244 2.58 -18.37 -3.19
CA VAL A 244 3.39 -19.03 -2.15
C VAL A 244 2.51 -19.62 -1.05
N GLN A 245 2.92 -20.77 -0.51
CA GLN A 245 2.28 -21.35 0.68
C GLN A 245 2.39 -20.41 1.88
N ILE A 246 1.39 -20.45 2.76
CA ILE A 246 1.27 -19.51 3.88
C ILE A 246 2.47 -19.53 4.83
N ASP A 247 3.08 -20.68 5.07
CA ASP A 247 4.25 -20.82 5.95
C ASP A 247 5.49 -20.15 5.37
N ASP A 248 5.75 -20.36 4.08
CA ASP A 248 6.86 -19.71 3.37
C ASP A 248 6.64 -18.20 3.24
N LEU A 249 5.39 -17.78 3.01
CA LEU A 249 5.00 -16.38 2.99
C LEU A 249 5.25 -15.73 4.35
N SER A 250 4.81 -16.37 5.44
CA SER A 250 5.03 -15.93 6.82
C SER A 250 6.52 -15.75 7.14
N ARG A 251 7.37 -16.70 6.72
CA ARG A 251 8.83 -16.59 6.88
C ARG A 251 9.41 -15.38 6.14
N ARG A 252 8.99 -15.15 4.89
CA ARG A 252 9.46 -13.99 4.09
C ARG A 252 9.03 -12.67 4.68
N ILE A 253 7.76 -12.56 5.09
CA ILE A 253 7.23 -11.39 5.79
C ILE A 253 8.05 -11.15 7.07
N SER A 254 8.30 -12.20 7.87
CA SER A 254 9.05 -12.08 9.12
C SER A 254 10.44 -11.47 8.94
N VAL A 255 11.17 -11.89 7.90
CA VAL A 255 12.51 -11.38 7.59
C VAL A 255 12.42 -9.92 7.18
N HIS A 256 11.47 -9.58 6.30
CA HIS A 256 11.27 -8.21 5.84
C HIS A 256 10.91 -7.26 6.98
N LEU A 257 9.98 -7.66 7.84
CA LEU A 257 9.54 -6.91 9.02
C LEU A 257 10.59 -6.83 10.12
N GLY A 258 11.69 -7.60 10.02
CA GLY A 258 12.84 -7.40 10.89
C GLY A 258 13.55 -6.07 10.66
N ALA A 259 13.33 -5.44 9.49
CA ALA A 259 13.93 -4.17 9.11
C ALA A 259 12.90 -3.06 8.79
N HIS A 260 11.61 -3.40 8.68
CA HIS A 260 10.55 -2.48 8.27
C HIS A 260 9.31 -2.65 9.15
N ASP A 261 8.55 -1.58 9.35
CA ASP A 261 7.31 -1.65 10.13
C ASP A 261 6.11 -2.18 9.34
N PHE A 262 6.10 -1.97 8.01
CA PHE A 262 5.08 -2.45 7.07
C PHE A 262 5.72 -3.03 5.80
N LEU A 263 4.91 -3.67 4.96
CA LEU A 263 5.40 -4.42 3.80
C LEU A 263 5.85 -3.55 2.62
N SER A 264 5.19 -2.42 2.40
CA SER A 264 5.42 -1.58 1.22
C SER A 264 5.86 -0.16 1.54
N SER A 265 5.72 0.26 2.80
CA SER A 265 6.06 1.60 3.24
C SER A 265 6.71 1.55 4.63
N GLN A 266 7.54 2.54 4.94
CA GLN A 266 8.11 2.68 6.29
C GLN A 266 7.16 3.37 7.27
N HIS A 267 6.08 3.99 6.78
CA HIS A 267 5.31 4.95 7.56
C HIS A 267 3.80 4.71 7.55
N ALA A 268 3.30 3.88 6.64
CA ALA A 268 1.87 3.75 6.41
C ALA A 268 1.49 2.31 6.03
N ILE A 269 0.25 1.96 6.36
CA ILE A 269 -0.37 0.72 5.92
C ILE A 269 -0.80 0.89 4.46
N CYS A 270 -0.35 -0.02 3.60
CA CYS A 270 -0.64 -0.05 2.17
C CYS A 270 -1.50 -1.27 1.79
N LEU A 271 -1.91 -1.35 0.53
CA LEU A 271 -2.73 -2.46 0.01
C LEU A 271 -2.10 -3.83 0.26
N ALA A 272 -0.77 -3.96 0.11
CA ALA A 272 -0.07 -5.22 0.40
C ALA A 272 -0.32 -5.65 1.85
N ASP A 273 -0.24 -4.73 2.81
CA ASP A 273 -0.47 -5.06 4.20
C ASP A 273 -1.88 -5.63 4.41
N LEU A 274 -2.88 -5.04 3.75
CA LEU A 274 -4.27 -5.49 3.86
C LEU A 274 -4.50 -6.86 3.24
N VAL A 275 -4.00 -7.06 2.03
CA VAL A 275 -4.17 -8.33 1.29
C VAL A 275 -3.46 -9.46 2.03
N LEU A 276 -2.20 -9.27 2.41
CA LEU A 276 -1.45 -10.31 3.11
C LEU A 276 -2.00 -10.55 4.50
N ARG A 277 -2.50 -9.52 5.19
CA ARG A 277 -3.21 -9.69 6.46
C ARG A 277 -4.44 -10.58 6.29
N CYS A 278 -5.16 -10.46 5.17
CA CYS A 278 -6.32 -11.30 4.84
C CYS A 278 -5.95 -12.78 4.64
N CYS A 279 -4.76 -13.06 4.10
CA CYS A 279 -4.29 -14.44 3.91
C CYS A 279 -4.14 -15.23 5.22
N PHE A 280 -3.98 -14.54 6.37
CA PHE A 280 -3.85 -15.17 7.68
C PHE A 280 -5.18 -15.35 8.42
N PHE A 281 -6.31 -14.91 7.85
CA PHE A 281 -7.60 -15.17 8.48
C PHE A 281 -8.02 -16.63 8.30
N ASP A 282 -8.48 -17.24 9.40
CA ASP A 282 -9.15 -18.53 9.34
C ASP A 282 -10.60 -18.30 8.91
N THR A 283 -10.94 -18.78 7.72
CA THR A 283 -12.29 -18.66 7.14
C THR A 283 -13.35 -19.42 7.95
N LYS A 284 -12.94 -20.31 8.88
CA LYS A 284 -13.87 -21.11 9.69
C LYS A 284 -14.40 -20.38 10.92
N THR A 285 -13.68 -19.37 11.42
CA THR A 285 -14.10 -18.58 12.58
C THR A 285 -14.64 -17.24 12.11
N SER A 286 -15.85 -17.28 11.57
CA SER A 286 -16.59 -16.09 11.18
C SER A 286 -16.83 -15.19 12.40
N ALA A 287 -16.25 -14.00 12.38
CA ALA A 287 -16.58 -12.79 13.16
C ALA A 287 -15.61 -12.34 14.26
N ASP A 288 -14.75 -13.20 14.81
CA ASP A 288 -13.83 -12.75 15.86
C ASP A 288 -12.46 -12.35 15.29
N LEU A 289 -12.03 -11.14 15.64
CA LEU A 289 -10.65 -10.67 15.46
C LEU A 289 -9.70 -11.78 15.92
N LEU A 290 -8.78 -12.14 15.03
CA LEU A 290 -7.98 -13.35 15.08
C LEU A 290 -7.47 -13.70 16.47
N ASN A 291 -7.70 -14.94 16.88
CA ASN A 291 -7.00 -15.49 18.03
C ASN A 291 -5.55 -15.79 17.64
N TRP A 292 -4.68 -14.79 17.82
CA TRP A 292 -3.24 -14.86 17.57
C TRP A 292 -2.57 -16.06 18.24
N SER A 293 -3.16 -16.63 19.30
CA SER A 293 -2.62 -17.83 19.94
C SER A 293 -2.60 -19.05 19.02
N ASN A 294 -3.43 -19.07 17.97
CA ASN A 294 -3.60 -20.22 17.09
C ASN A 294 -2.75 -20.14 15.82
N ILE A 295 -2.30 -18.95 15.43
CA ILE A 295 -1.42 -18.78 14.27
C ILE A 295 0.02 -18.98 14.73
N LYS A 296 0.67 -20.04 14.25
CA LYS A 296 2.13 -20.24 14.40
C LYS A 296 2.89 -19.27 13.50
N ALA A 297 2.80 -17.98 13.77
CA ALA A 297 3.55 -16.93 13.08
C ALA A 297 4.75 -16.49 13.93
N SER A 298 5.78 -15.94 13.29
CA SER A 298 6.90 -15.34 14.01
C SER A 298 6.47 -14.08 14.76
N ASN A 299 7.25 -13.66 15.76
CA ASN A 299 6.99 -12.47 16.56
C ASN A 299 6.82 -11.20 15.69
N ASN A 300 7.63 -11.03 14.65
CA ASN A 300 7.55 -9.86 13.77
C ASN A 300 6.21 -9.81 13.01
N VAL A 301 5.74 -10.97 12.51
CA VAL A 301 4.44 -11.08 11.82
C VAL A 301 3.30 -10.78 12.78
N GLN A 302 3.34 -11.31 14.00
CA GLN A 302 2.31 -11.05 15.02
C GLN A 302 2.25 -9.55 15.39
N LEU A 303 3.40 -8.91 15.57
CA LEU A 303 3.48 -7.48 15.89
C LEU A 303 2.94 -6.60 14.75
N TRP A 304 3.37 -6.86 13.51
CA TRP A 304 2.86 -6.15 12.33
C TRP A 304 1.35 -6.33 12.19
N ALA A 305 0.86 -7.54 12.30
CA ALA A 305 -0.55 -7.79 12.10
C ALA A 305 -1.42 -7.21 13.23
N LYS A 306 -0.92 -7.20 14.47
CA LYS A 306 -1.54 -6.44 15.56
C LYS A 306 -1.62 -4.95 15.23
N ARG A 307 -0.56 -4.34 14.70
CA ARG A 307 -0.58 -2.91 14.28
C ARG A 307 -1.62 -2.66 13.19
N VAL A 308 -1.76 -3.59 12.24
CA VAL A 308 -2.78 -3.51 11.20
C VAL A 308 -4.20 -3.62 11.80
N ASP A 309 -4.42 -4.55 12.72
CA ASP A 309 -5.70 -4.73 13.41
C ASP A 309 -6.06 -3.53 14.28
N ASP A 310 -5.10 -3.00 15.04
CA ASP A 310 -5.26 -1.80 15.86
C ASP A 310 -5.60 -0.59 14.99
N ALA A 311 -5.00 -0.46 13.80
CA ALA A 311 -5.36 0.60 12.86
C ALA A 311 -6.83 0.47 12.39
N PHE A 312 -7.33 -0.75 12.21
CA PHE A 312 -8.72 -0.98 11.82
C PHE A 312 -9.74 -0.76 12.92
N ALA A 313 -9.39 -1.03 14.17
CA ALA A 313 -10.26 -0.76 15.30
C ALA A 313 -10.56 0.73 15.48
N ASN A 314 -9.75 1.61 14.89
CA ASN A 314 -9.83 3.06 15.01
C ASN A 314 -10.49 3.77 13.81
N ILE A 315 -10.99 3.03 12.80
CA ILE A 315 -11.70 3.57 11.62
C ILE A 315 -13.20 3.44 11.82
#